data_AF-A0A919A1U3-F1
#
_entry.id   AF-A0A919A1U3-F1
#
_cell.length_a   1.000
_cell.length_b   1.000
_cell.length_c   1.000
_cell.angle_alpha   90.00
_cell.angle_beta   90.00
_cell.angle_gamma   90.00
#
_symmetry.space_group_name_H-M   'P 1'
#
loop_
_entity.id
_entity.type
_entity.pdbx_description
1 polymer ?
#
loop_
_entity_poly.entity_id
_entity_poly.type
_entity_poly.pdbx_seq_one_letter_code
_entity_poly.pdbx_strand_id
1 'polypeptide(L)'
;MLAVAADRGAGDGELLAARNGLRPAADLVWRYLDHSAEPWLLVLDNADEPEILRDGSWLRTSPRGVVLVTTRRAAARWWPGAELQHIGVLPREDAALVLRDLAPHSGTTEQAARIADRLGRLPLALTLAGGFLSHQVLDPWTMDAYGNQLDGDERVQLIDRGADALSEADPRHLVGLTWQLTLDTFEARGLPEAVVLLRLLARFAAEPLPLALLNHDGIGGVLPRARTETALRALLDQSLSELVDVVGMRCVQSHGVLLDSVFAATPAELAPALDTVAVRLLDAAVPAVPDAGPHEPRLRLLVPHALALLRHAGELAVAADALATAAKLSVALHRTGDYLSAWETSRTAADLGQRRLGADDRRVLAARSRAGRALFRLGRFAEAESLLRRVRATQEDRFGAGDPDTLDTSYGLQLVLANLGRREESIALLRATAAGRRSALGAAHPLTLRARASLLEMLPAAEMVTEEDGALLSLPAECERLLGPDHTVTLGARHNHAWALYLLGRFEEADGEIRLVAEAYERRFGPEYPLVLAARQMLARTRAALGHRGEAIGLMTDVVARRERGLGPEHPFTVAGRRLLDTYRAG
;
A
#
# COMPACT_ATOMS: atom_id res chain seq x y z
N MET A 1 -4.50 -5.95 10.92
CA MET A 1 -4.45 -6.16 12.38
C MET A 1 -4.64 -4.89 13.21
N LEU A 2 -3.84 -3.83 13.07
CA LEU A 2 -4.02 -2.64 13.93
C LEU A 2 -5.35 -1.90 13.77
N ALA A 3 -6.04 -2.06 12.64
CA ALA A 3 -7.43 -1.60 12.48
C ALA A 3 -8.37 -2.20 13.55
N VAL A 4 -8.11 -3.43 14.01
CA VAL A 4 -8.92 -4.08 15.06
C VAL A 4 -8.81 -3.32 16.38
N ALA A 5 -7.61 -2.87 16.74
CA ALA A 5 -7.45 -2.01 17.91
C ALA A 5 -8.19 -0.68 17.72
N ALA A 6 -8.13 -0.10 16.52
CA ALA A 6 -8.81 1.16 16.21
C ALA A 6 -10.32 1.05 16.44
N ASP A 7 -10.93 -0.01 15.90
CA ASP A 7 -12.36 -0.28 16.02
C ASP A 7 -12.80 -0.58 17.46
N ARG A 8 -11.85 -0.93 18.35
CA ARG A 8 -12.08 -1.15 19.78
C ARG A 8 -11.72 0.08 20.64
N GLY A 9 -11.51 1.24 20.02
CA GLY A 9 -11.26 2.50 20.71
C GLY A 9 -9.79 2.74 21.05
N ALA A 10 -8.86 2.07 20.37
CA ALA A 10 -7.47 2.52 20.36
C ALA A 10 -7.41 3.92 19.79
N GLY A 11 -6.92 4.85 20.61
CA GLY A 11 -6.59 6.16 20.12
C GLY A 11 -5.64 6.01 18.95
N ASP A 12 -5.81 6.86 17.93
CA ASP A 12 -4.95 6.89 16.73
C ASP A 12 -3.47 6.86 17.11
N GLY A 13 -3.17 7.36 18.30
CA GLY A 13 -1.85 7.36 18.82
C GLY A 13 -1.24 6.04 19.20
N GLU A 14 -1.98 5.25 19.94
CA GLU A 14 -1.48 3.94 20.30
C GLU A 14 -1.31 3.12 19.03
N LEU A 15 -2.24 3.27 18.07
CA LEU A 15 -2.15 2.66 16.75
C LEU A 15 -0.86 3.06 16.06
N LEU A 16 -0.53 4.35 16.00
CA LEU A 16 0.67 4.75 15.29
C LEU A 16 1.95 4.36 16.05
N ALA A 17 1.99 4.42 17.39
CA ALA A 17 3.10 3.90 18.18
C ALA A 17 3.35 2.40 17.88
N ALA A 18 2.28 1.62 17.74
CA ALA A 18 2.34 0.24 17.31
C ALA A 18 2.80 0.07 15.84
N ARG A 19 2.30 0.89 14.92
CA ARG A 19 2.74 0.91 13.50
C ARG A 19 4.23 1.25 13.37
N ASN A 20 4.75 2.03 14.31
CA ASN A 20 6.14 2.49 14.33
C ASN A 20 7.09 1.51 15.05
N GLY A 21 6.60 0.38 15.56
CA GLY A 21 7.40 -0.57 16.33
C GLY A 21 7.86 -0.04 17.70
N LEU A 22 7.40 1.14 18.11
CA LEU A 22 7.63 1.70 19.45
C LEU A 22 6.81 0.98 20.52
N ARG A 23 5.74 0.32 20.07
CA ARG A 23 4.94 -0.61 20.84
C ARG A 23 4.78 -1.89 20.04
N PRO A 24 4.84 -3.08 20.66
CA PRO A 24 4.50 -4.31 19.94
C PRO A 24 3.04 -4.22 19.48
N ALA A 25 2.83 -4.27 18.16
CA ALA A 25 1.51 -4.07 17.57
C ALA A 25 0.50 -5.13 18.01
N ALA A 26 0.96 -6.37 18.21
CA ALA A 26 0.16 -7.43 18.77
C ALA A 26 -0.31 -7.12 20.20
N ASP A 27 0.57 -6.62 21.08
CA ASP A 27 0.20 -6.26 22.45
C ASP A 27 -0.88 -5.19 22.49
N LEU A 28 -0.81 -4.21 21.58
CA LEU A 28 -1.83 -3.18 21.49
C LEU A 28 -3.20 -3.78 21.14
N VAL A 29 -3.25 -4.57 20.06
CA VAL A 29 -4.49 -5.21 19.61
C VAL A 29 -5.05 -6.09 20.71
N TRP A 30 -4.21 -6.94 21.30
CA TRP A 30 -4.63 -7.86 22.35
C TRP A 30 -5.11 -7.16 23.61
N ARG A 31 -4.45 -6.07 24.06
CA ARG A 31 -4.93 -5.30 25.20
C ARG A 31 -6.36 -4.78 24.97
N TYR A 32 -6.66 -4.27 23.77
CA TYR A 32 -8.00 -3.79 23.44
C TYR A 32 -9.03 -4.89 23.30
N LEU A 33 -8.64 -6.03 22.76
CA LEU A 33 -9.48 -7.21 22.66
C LEU A 33 -9.78 -7.80 24.05
N ASP A 34 -8.79 -7.92 24.93
CA ASP A 34 -8.96 -8.48 26.29
C ASP A 34 -9.83 -7.60 27.20
N HIS A 35 -9.86 -6.29 26.95
CA HIS A 35 -10.68 -5.33 27.68
C HIS A 35 -11.95 -4.92 26.92
N SER A 36 -12.27 -5.61 25.81
CA SER A 36 -13.48 -5.33 25.06
C SER A 36 -14.71 -5.57 25.93
N ALA A 37 -15.62 -4.60 25.94
CA ALA A 37 -16.89 -4.70 26.64
C ALA A 37 -17.80 -5.77 25.99
N GLU A 38 -17.66 -5.96 24.68
CA GLU A 38 -18.41 -6.91 23.89
C GLU A 38 -17.56 -8.13 23.51
N PRO A 39 -18.16 -9.32 23.39
CA PRO A 39 -17.50 -10.48 22.80
C PRO A 39 -17.06 -10.19 21.37
N TRP A 40 -15.93 -10.76 20.94
CA TRP A 40 -15.39 -10.52 19.61
C TRP A 40 -14.95 -11.80 18.91
N LEU A 41 -14.94 -11.73 17.58
CA LEU A 41 -14.34 -12.73 16.69
C LEU A 41 -13.27 -12.04 15.84
N LEU A 42 -12.05 -12.55 15.90
CA LEU A 42 -10.93 -12.08 15.07
C LEU A 42 -10.63 -13.14 14.02
N VAL A 43 -10.86 -12.82 12.75
CA VAL A 43 -10.57 -13.73 11.63
C VAL A 43 -9.23 -13.36 11.00
N LEU A 44 -8.29 -14.29 11.02
CA LEU A 44 -7.03 -14.24 10.29
C LEU A 44 -7.16 -15.10 9.05
N ASP A 45 -7.53 -14.46 7.94
CA ASP A 45 -7.79 -15.17 6.69
C ASP A 45 -6.51 -15.42 5.89
N ASN A 46 -6.39 -16.58 5.23
CA ASN A 46 -5.26 -17.00 4.41
C ASN A 46 -3.88 -16.91 5.10
N ALA A 47 -3.84 -17.29 6.38
CA ALA A 47 -2.63 -17.28 7.20
C ALA A 47 -1.70 -18.47 6.88
N ASP A 48 -1.13 -18.50 5.68
CA ASP A 48 -0.28 -19.60 5.22
C ASP A 48 1.19 -19.49 5.63
N GLU A 49 1.57 -18.34 6.18
CA GLU A 49 2.90 -18.04 6.71
C GLU A 49 2.85 -17.93 8.25
N PRO A 50 2.73 -19.07 8.98
CA PRO A 50 2.52 -19.07 10.43
C PRO A 50 3.65 -18.43 11.21
N GLU A 51 4.86 -18.34 10.65
CA GLU A 51 6.01 -17.72 11.30
C GLU A 51 5.79 -16.23 11.56
N ILE A 52 5.17 -15.50 10.61
CA ILE A 52 4.85 -14.08 10.79
C ILE A 52 3.94 -13.85 11.99
N LEU A 53 2.95 -14.73 12.17
CA LEU A 53 1.99 -14.64 13.25
C LEU A 53 2.59 -15.02 14.61
N ARG A 54 3.56 -15.93 14.62
CA ARG A 54 4.28 -16.36 15.82
C ARG A 54 5.32 -15.35 16.27
N ASP A 55 6.19 -14.94 15.36
CA ASP A 55 7.27 -13.99 15.65
C ASP A 55 6.68 -12.63 16.03
N GLY A 56 5.55 -12.26 15.44
CA GLY A 56 4.78 -11.09 15.82
C GLY A 56 3.93 -11.24 17.08
N SER A 57 3.87 -12.42 17.71
CA SER A 57 3.04 -12.73 18.88
C SER A 57 1.54 -12.41 18.70
N TRP A 58 1.04 -12.60 17.48
CA TRP A 58 -0.33 -12.28 17.06
C TRP A 58 -1.36 -13.33 17.46
N LEU A 59 -0.94 -14.57 17.69
CA LEU A 59 -1.80 -15.67 18.15
C LEU A 59 -1.83 -15.71 19.67
N ARG A 60 -2.98 -15.36 20.27
CA ARG A 60 -3.25 -15.50 21.71
C ARG A 60 -4.66 -15.98 21.93
N THR A 61 -4.98 -16.31 23.17
CA THR A 61 -6.33 -16.66 23.62
C THR A 61 -6.84 -15.55 24.54
N SER A 62 -8.16 -15.36 24.56
CA SER A 62 -8.81 -14.40 25.45
C SER A 62 -10.12 -14.98 25.94
N PRO A 63 -10.49 -14.76 27.21
CA PRO A 63 -11.82 -15.14 27.69
C PRO A 63 -12.94 -14.27 27.09
N ARG A 64 -12.60 -13.18 26.38
CA ARG A 64 -13.55 -12.24 25.77
C ARG A 64 -13.83 -12.50 24.30
N GLY A 65 -13.17 -13.45 23.66
CA GLY A 65 -13.41 -13.68 22.24
C GLY A 65 -12.65 -14.86 21.65
N VAL A 66 -12.82 -15.05 20.35
CA VAL A 66 -12.30 -16.19 19.60
C VAL A 66 -11.43 -15.68 18.46
N VAL A 67 -10.28 -16.33 18.25
CA VAL A 67 -9.47 -16.15 17.03
C VAL A 67 -9.75 -17.31 16.10
N LEU A 68 -10.26 -17.01 14.92
CA LEU A 68 -10.40 -17.97 13.83
C LEU A 68 -9.26 -17.73 12.84
N VAL A 69 -8.53 -18.79 12.52
CA VAL A 69 -7.46 -18.75 11.52
C VAL A 69 -7.85 -19.66 10.37
N THR A 70 -7.91 -19.12 9.16
CA THR A 70 -8.00 -19.94 7.95
C THR A 70 -6.58 -20.10 7.39
N THR A 71 -6.20 -21.32 7.05
CA THR A 71 -4.84 -21.63 6.58
C THR A 71 -4.83 -22.92 5.79
N ARG A 72 -3.96 -22.99 4.80
CA ARG A 72 -3.63 -24.21 4.05
C ARG A 72 -2.64 -25.09 4.83
N ARG A 73 -1.97 -24.55 5.85
CA ARG A 73 -0.99 -25.29 6.68
C ARG A 73 -1.64 -25.95 7.89
N ALA A 74 -2.24 -27.11 7.70
CA ALA A 74 -3.00 -27.82 8.74
C ALA A 74 -2.18 -28.44 9.89
N ALA A 75 -0.85 -28.42 9.86
CA ALA A 75 -0.06 -29.13 10.86
C ALA A 75 -0.10 -28.42 12.24
N ALA A 76 -0.59 -29.12 13.26
CA ALA A 76 -0.78 -28.63 14.64
C ALA A 76 0.48 -27.98 15.24
N ARG A 77 1.67 -28.44 14.85
CA ARG A 77 2.95 -27.86 15.25
C ARG A 77 3.10 -26.38 14.89
N TRP A 78 2.29 -25.85 13.97
CA TRP A 78 2.25 -24.44 13.57
C TRP A 78 1.23 -23.60 14.35
N TRP A 79 0.30 -24.24 15.06
CA TRP A 79 -0.86 -23.60 15.71
C TRP A 79 -1.01 -24.09 17.15
N PRO A 80 -0.08 -23.69 18.05
CA PRO A 80 -0.04 -24.22 19.40
C PRO A 80 -1.22 -23.65 20.20
N GLY A 81 -1.99 -24.53 20.85
CA GLY A 81 -3.18 -24.13 21.61
C GLY A 81 -4.42 -23.83 20.77
N ALA A 82 -4.36 -23.99 19.44
CA ALA A 82 -5.53 -23.91 18.58
C ALA A 82 -6.25 -25.27 18.50
N GLU A 83 -7.58 -25.23 18.50
CA GLU A 83 -8.39 -26.37 18.09
C GLU A 83 -8.42 -26.43 16.56
N LEU A 84 -7.82 -27.46 15.97
CA LEU A 84 -7.79 -27.62 14.52
C LEU A 84 -9.12 -28.17 14.04
N GLN A 85 -9.87 -27.34 13.32
CA GLN A 85 -11.06 -27.75 12.60
C GLN A 85 -10.70 -27.97 11.14
N HIS A 86 -10.63 -29.25 10.73
CA HIS A 86 -10.38 -29.60 9.35
C HIS A 86 -11.68 -29.41 8.55
N ILE A 87 -11.67 -28.42 7.65
CA ILE A 87 -12.79 -28.21 6.73
C ILE A 87 -12.68 -29.24 5.61
N GLY A 88 -13.50 -30.29 5.71
CA GLY A 88 -13.66 -31.29 4.67
C GLY A 88 -14.54 -30.81 3.52
N VAL A 89 -14.88 -31.75 2.66
CA VAL A 89 -15.83 -31.53 1.56
C VAL A 89 -17.26 -31.66 2.07
N LEU A 90 -18.24 -31.13 1.33
CA LEU A 90 -19.65 -31.23 1.72
C LEU A 90 -20.11 -32.70 1.73
N PRO A 91 -21.04 -33.07 2.65
CA PRO A 91 -21.79 -34.31 2.51
C PRO A 91 -22.45 -34.41 1.14
N ARG A 92 -22.60 -35.63 0.61
CA ARG A 92 -23.14 -35.84 -0.76
C ARG A 92 -24.51 -35.18 -0.96
N GLU A 93 -25.39 -35.28 0.03
CA GLU A 93 -26.74 -34.70 -0.02
C GLU A 93 -26.69 -33.17 -0.02
N ASP A 94 -25.90 -32.57 0.88
CA ASP A 94 -25.71 -31.11 0.93
C ASP A 94 -25.06 -30.56 -0.34
N ALA A 95 -24.07 -31.26 -0.88
CA ALA A 95 -23.41 -30.90 -2.13
C ALA A 95 -24.37 -30.94 -3.32
N ALA A 96 -25.29 -31.92 -3.35
CA ALA A 96 -26.35 -32.01 -4.34
C ALA A 96 -27.36 -30.86 -4.18
N LEU A 97 -27.70 -30.50 -2.93
CA LEU A 97 -28.58 -29.37 -2.63
C LEU A 97 -27.99 -28.06 -3.15
N VAL A 98 -26.69 -27.80 -2.95
CA VAL A 98 -26.03 -26.59 -3.50
C VAL A 98 -26.24 -26.47 -5.01
N LEU A 99 -26.00 -27.54 -5.77
CA LEU A 99 -26.22 -27.53 -7.22
C LEU A 99 -27.69 -27.38 -7.60
N ARG A 100 -28.60 -27.96 -6.82
CA ARG A 100 -30.06 -27.83 -7.03
C ARG A 100 -30.55 -26.42 -6.73
N ASP A 101 -29.97 -25.73 -5.77
CA ASP A 101 -30.32 -24.35 -5.42
C ASP A 101 -29.79 -23.38 -6.47
N LEU A 102 -28.55 -23.58 -6.92
CA LEU A 102 -27.94 -22.76 -7.96
C LEU A 102 -28.54 -23.00 -9.34
N ALA A 103 -28.86 -24.24 -9.68
CA ALA A 103 -29.37 -24.65 -10.99
C ALA A 103 -30.65 -25.52 -10.88
N PRO A 104 -31.77 -24.95 -10.40
CA PRO A 104 -32.98 -25.71 -10.05
C PRO A 104 -33.69 -26.36 -11.22
N HIS A 105 -33.40 -25.94 -12.45
CA HIS A 105 -34.04 -26.43 -13.67
C HIS A 105 -33.16 -27.38 -14.48
N SER A 106 -31.92 -27.65 -14.04
CA SER A 106 -30.92 -28.31 -14.88
C SER A 106 -30.79 -29.83 -14.66
N GLY A 107 -31.52 -30.42 -13.70
CA GLY A 107 -31.49 -31.87 -13.46
C GLY A 107 -32.21 -32.31 -12.17
N THR A 108 -32.10 -33.57 -11.79
CA THR A 108 -32.68 -34.15 -10.56
C THR A 108 -31.68 -34.12 -9.41
N THR A 109 -32.12 -34.34 -8.17
CA THR A 109 -31.24 -34.41 -6.99
C THR A 109 -30.17 -35.49 -7.13
N GLU A 110 -30.51 -36.64 -7.73
CA GLU A 110 -29.54 -37.73 -7.93
C GLU A 110 -28.48 -37.37 -9.00
N GLN A 111 -28.89 -36.69 -10.07
CA GLN A 111 -27.95 -36.14 -11.06
C GLN A 111 -27.02 -35.10 -10.43
N ALA A 112 -27.57 -34.20 -9.60
CA ALA A 112 -26.80 -33.22 -8.85
C ALA A 112 -25.78 -33.89 -7.93
N ALA A 113 -26.19 -34.94 -7.21
CA ALA A 113 -25.31 -35.70 -6.33
C ALA A 113 -24.17 -36.40 -7.09
N ARG A 114 -24.43 -36.95 -8.29
CA ARG A 114 -23.39 -37.53 -9.15
C ARG A 114 -22.36 -36.49 -9.61
N ILE A 115 -22.80 -35.31 -10.07
CA ILE A 115 -21.86 -34.23 -10.42
C ILE A 115 -21.10 -33.78 -9.20
N ALA A 116 -21.79 -33.63 -8.06
CA ALA A 116 -21.16 -33.18 -6.84
C ALA A 116 -20.02 -34.10 -6.42
N ASP A 117 -20.21 -35.42 -6.49
CA ASP A 117 -19.14 -36.39 -6.24
C ASP A 117 -17.96 -36.24 -7.22
N ARG A 118 -18.24 -36.00 -8.52
CA ARG A 118 -17.21 -35.77 -9.54
C ARG A 118 -16.42 -34.48 -9.29
N LEU A 119 -17.09 -33.42 -8.83
CA LEU A 119 -16.48 -32.15 -8.44
C LEU A 119 -15.86 -32.20 -7.04
N GLY A 120 -15.69 -33.41 -6.47
CA GLY A 120 -15.06 -33.62 -5.17
C GLY A 120 -15.87 -33.04 -4.01
N ARG A 121 -17.14 -32.67 -4.24
CA ARG A 121 -18.05 -32.03 -3.27
C ARG A 121 -17.49 -30.74 -2.67
N LEU A 122 -16.67 -30.04 -3.46
CA LEU A 122 -16.02 -28.79 -3.07
C LEU A 122 -16.99 -27.62 -3.31
N PRO A 123 -17.33 -26.81 -2.28
CA PRO A 123 -18.27 -25.70 -2.43
C PRO A 123 -17.94 -24.78 -3.61
N LEU A 124 -16.68 -24.41 -3.80
CA LEU A 124 -16.26 -23.53 -4.90
C LEU A 124 -16.51 -24.16 -6.28
N ALA A 125 -16.17 -25.44 -6.48
CA ALA A 125 -16.42 -26.12 -7.74
C ALA A 125 -17.92 -26.26 -8.02
N LEU A 126 -18.72 -26.54 -6.98
CA LEU A 126 -20.18 -26.59 -7.10
C LEU A 126 -20.77 -25.23 -7.45
N THR A 127 -20.27 -24.14 -6.86
CA THR A 127 -20.72 -22.77 -7.17
C THR A 127 -20.45 -22.41 -8.63
N LEU A 128 -19.25 -22.71 -9.12
CA LEU A 128 -18.87 -22.48 -10.52
C LEU A 128 -19.72 -23.34 -11.48
N ALA A 129 -19.95 -24.61 -11.16
CA ALA A 129 -20.80 -25.49 -11.97
C ALA A 129 -22.28 -25.06 -11.94
N GLY A 130 -22.79 -24.63 -10.79
CA GLY A 130 -24.15 -24.11 -10.64
C GLY A 130 -24.36 -22.81 -11.40
N GLY A 131 -23.40 -21.88 -11.34
CA GLY A 131 -23.38 -20.67 -12.16
C GLY A 131 -23.44 -20.98 -13.66
N PHE A 132 -22.65 -21.96 -14.09
CA PHE A 132 -22.67 -22.47 -15.47
C PHE A 132 -24.02 -23.03 -15.89
N LEU A 133 -24.58 -23.94 -15.09
CA LEU A 133 -25.81 -24.65 -15.41
C LEU A 133 -27.06 -23.76 -15.39
N SER A 134 -27.04 -22.65 -14.64
CA SER A 134 -28.19 -21.76 -14.44
C SER A 134 -28.35 -20.69 -15.52
N HIS A 135 -27.27 -20.30 -16.21
CA HIS A 135 -27.25 -19.17 -17.14
C HIS A 135 -27.22 -19.58 -18.62
N GLN A 136 -27.60 -20.83 -18.93
CA GLN A 136 -27.73 -21.34 -20.30
C GLN A 136 -29.19 -21.20 -20.77
N VAL A 137 -29.46 -20.23 -21.65
CA VAL A 137 -30.84 -19.89 -22.07
C VAL A 137 -31.29 -20.59 -23.36
N LEU A 138 -30.43 -20.63 -24.38
CA LEU A 138 -30.80 -21.17 -25.70
C LEU A 138 -30.60 -22.69 -25.78
N ASP A 139 -29.48 -23.19 -25.27
CA ASP A 139 -29.16 -24.63 -25.21
C ASP A 139 -28.85 -25.02 -23.75
N PRO A 140 -29.88 -25.20 -22.91
CA PRO A 140 -29.67 -25.50 -21.49
C PRO A 140 -28.98 -26.87 -21.33
N TRP A 141 -27.81 -26.84 -20.71
CA TRP A 141 -27.11 -28.06 -20.34
C TRP A 141 -27.85 -28.75 -19.19
N THR A 142 -28.10 -30.04 -19.36
CA THR A 142 -28.53 -30.87 -18.23
C THR A 142 -27.32 -31.23 -17.38
N MET A 143 -27.59 -31.58 -16.12
CA MET A 143 -26.60 -32.11 -15.22
C MET A 143 -25.86 -33.33 -15.81
N ASP A 144 -26.56 -34.25 -16.49
CA ASP A 144 -25.88 -35.38 -17.14
C ASP A 144 -24.99 -34.95 -18.32
N ALA A 145 -25.42 -33.95 -19.12
CA ALA A 145 -24.59 -33.41 -20.20
C ALA A 145 -23.31 -32.76 -19.66
N TYR A 146 -23.43 -32.00 -18.57
CA TYR A 146 -22.28 -31.43 -17.87
C TYR A 146 -21.35 -32.49 -17.31
N GLY A 147 -21.91 -33.53 -16.69
CA GLY A 147 -21.16 -34.68 -16.21
C GLY A 147 -20.35 -35.34 -17.33
N ASN A 148 -20.96 -35.63 -18.47
CA ASN A 148 -20.28 -36.30 -19.59
C ASN A 148 -19.09 -35.50 -20.13
N GLN A 149 -19.19 -34.17 -20.12
CA GLN A 149 -18.10 -33.31 -20.59
C GLN A 149 -16.92 -33.27 -19.61
N LEU A 150 -17.18 -33.36 -18.30
CA LEU A 150 -16.11 -33.50 -17.30
C LEU A 150 -15.26 -34.76 -17.50
N ASP A 151 -15.84 -35.82 -18.07
CA ASP A 151 -15.16 -37.10 -18.29
C ASP A 151 -14.28 -37.12 -19.56
N GLY A 152 -14.41 -36.12 -20.45
CA GLY A 152 -13.94 -36.20 -21.84
C GLY A 152 -12.67 -35.44 -22.22
N ASP A 153 -12.07 -34.62 -21.34
CA ASP A 153 -11.05 -33.64 -21.76
C ASP A 153 -9.61 -33.94 -21.28
N GLU A 154 -8.77 -34.46 -22.18
CA GLU A 154 -7.33 -34.72 -21.96
C GLU A 154 -6.49 -33.42 -21.81
N ARG A 155 -7.00 -32.25 -22.25
CA ARG A 155 -6.26 -30.97 -22.21
C ARG A 155 -5.99 -30.46 -20.80
N VAL A 156 -6.74 -30.95 -19.82
CA VAL A 156 -6.76 -30.44 -18.44
C VAL A 156 -5.57 -30.93 -17.62
N GLN A 157 -4.96 -32.07 -18.01
CA GLN A 157 -3.74 -32.60 -17.40
C GLN A 157 -2.48 -31.73 -17.65
N LEU A 158 -2.51 -30.80 -18.62
CA LEU A 158 -1.35 -29.96 -18.97
C LEU A 158 -1.19 -28.73 -18.05
N ILE A 159 -2.28 -28.29 -17.41
CA ILE A 159 -2.32 -27.14 -16.47
C ILE A 159 -1.59 -27.48 -15.14
N ASP A 160 -1.47 -28.77 -14.83
CA ASP A 160 -0.91 -29.28 -13.57
C ASP A 160 0.62 -29.16 -13.44
N ARG A 161 1.37 -28.74 -14.47
CA ARG A 161 2.84 -28.62 -14.35
C ARG A 161 3.31 -27.41 -13.54
N GLY A 162 2.41 -26.51 -13.13
CA GLY A 162 2.69 -25.35 -12.29
C GLY A 162 2.36 -25.52 -10.81
N ALA A 163 1.69 -26.61 -10.42
CA ALA A 163 1.42 -26.99 -9.04
C ALA A 163 2.39 -28.11 -8.64
N ASP A 164 3.04 -27.99 -7.47
CA ASP A 164 3.90 -29.07 -6.96
C ASP A 164 3.14 -30.41 -6.99
N ALA A 165 3.68 -31.36 -7.74
CA ALA A 165 3.06 -32.62 -8.09
C ALA A 165 2.75 -33.49 -6.85
N LEU A 166 1.50 -33.47 -6.37
CA LEU A 166 0.96 -34.45 -5.44
C LEU A 166 -0.53 -34.73 -5.74
N SER A 167 -0.80 -35.85 -6.45
CA SER A 167 -2.08 -36.58 -6.59
C SER A 167 -3.21 -35.99 -7.46
N GLU A 168 -3.83 -36.85 -8.28
CA GLU A 168 -5.08 -36.65 -9.08
C GLU A 168 -6.33 -36.22 -8.26
N ALA A 169 -6.17 -36.01 -6.95
CA ALA A 169 -7.22 -35.64 -6.01
C ALA A 169 -7.08 -34.20 -5.48
N ASP A 170 -6.24 -33.37 -6.10
CA ASP A 170 -6.08 -31.97 -5.71
C ASP A 170 -7.39 -31.19 -6.01
N PRO A 171 -8.02 -30.57 -4.99
CA PRO A 171 -9.15 -29.65 -5.18
C PRO A 171 -8.97 -28.60 -6.28
N ARG A 172 -7.72 -28.21 -6.58
CA ARG A 172 -7.39 -27.26 -7.65
C ARG A 172 -7.64 -27.81 -9.05
N HIS A 173 -7.42 -29.11 -9.27
CA HIS A 173 -7.68 -29.77 -10.54
C HIS A 173 -9.18 -29.72 -10.88
N LEU A 174 -10.03 -29.98 -9.89
CA LEU A 174 -11.49 -29.98 -10.04
C LEU A 174 -12.05 -28.57 -10.26
N VAL A 175 -11.54 -27.56 -9.55
CA VAL A 175 -11.86 -26.15 -9.82
C VAL A 175 -11.43 -25.79 -11.25
N GLY A 176 -10.22 -26.20 -11.65
CA GLY A 176 -9.66 -26.09 -13.01
C GLY A 176 -10.62 -26.52 -14.11
N LEU A 177 -11.08 -27.77 -14.03
CA LEU A 177 -12.07 -28.37 -14.95
C LEU A 177 -13.34 -27.53 -15.08
N THR A 178 -13.86 -27.04 -13.95
CA THR A 178 -15.16 -26.39 -13.88
C THR A 178 -15.17 -25.05 -14.61
N TRP A 179 -14.15 -24.21 -14.41
CA TRP A 179 -14.08 -22.91 -15.08
C TRP A 179 -13.60 -23.01 -16.53
N GLN A 180 -12.78 -24.01 -16.89
CA GLN A 180 -12.35 -24.20 -18.27
C GLN A 180 -13.54 -24.47 -19.20
N LEU A 181 -14.51 -25.29 -18.77
CA LEU A 181 -15.76 -25.51 -19.50
C LEU A 181 -16.57 -24.22 -19.71
N THR A 182 -16.59 -23.35 -18.70
CA THR A 182 -17.21 -22.02 -18.79
C THR A 182 -16.51 -21.14 -19.83
N LEU A 183 -15.17 -21.18 -19.90
CA LEU A 183 -14.41 -20.42 -20.90
C LEU A 183 -14.62 -20.93 -22.31
N ASP A 184 -14.59 -22.24 -22.52
CA ASP A 184 -14.82 -22.84 -23.84
C ASP A 184 -16.23 -22.47 -24.35
N THR A 185 -17.19 -22.37 -23.43
CA THR A 185 -18.56 -21.90 -23.74
C THR A 185 -18.60 -20.42 -24.10
N PHE A 186 -17.80 -19.55 -23.46
CA PHE A 186 -17.68 -18.16 -23.87
C PHE A 186 -17.12 -18.04 -25.29
N GLU A 187 -16.08 -18.80 -25.62
CA GLU A 187 -15.50 -18.81 -26.97
C GLU A 187 -16.52 -19.30 -28.00
N ALA A 188 -17.23 -20.40 -27.74
CA ALA A 188 -18.27 -20.94 -28.61
C ALA A 188 -19.43 -19.95 -28.84
N ARG A 189 -19.76 -19.10 -27.86
CA ARG A 189 -20.80 -18.08 -27.94
C ARG A 189 -20.33 -16.75 -28.53
N GLY A 190 -19.08 -16.67 -29.00
CA GLY A 190 -18.53 -15.43 -29.57
C GLY A 190 -18.26 -14.34 -28.53
N LEU A 191 -17.92 -14.74 -27.29
CA LEU A 191 -17.50 -13.86 -26.20
C LEU A 191 -16.05 -14.15 -25.73
N PRO A 192 -15.05 -14.26 -26.63
CA PRO A 192 -13.67 -14.52 -26.23
C PRO A 192 -13.10 -13.41 -25.32
N GLU A 193 -13.69 -12.22 -25.31
CA GLU A 193 -13.27 -11.12 -24.44
C GLU A 193 -13.47 -11.41 -22.94
N ALA A 194 -14.43 -12.27 -22.57
CA ALA A 194 -14.61 -12.70 -21.18
C ALA A 194 -13.42 -13.54 -20.70
N VAL A 195 -12.92 -14.44 -21.56
CA VAL A 195 -11.71 -15.24 -21.30
C VAL A 195 -10.49 -14.34 -21.13
N VAL A 196 -10.31 -13.37 -22.03
CA VAL A 196 -9.19 -12.43 -21.96
C VAL A 196 -9.28 -11.56 -20.71
N LEU A 197 -10.48 -11.08 -20.35
CA LEU A 197 -10.68 -10.29 -19.13
C LEU A 197 -10.35 -11.11 -17.88
N LEU A 198 -10.77 -12.37 -17.78
CA LEU A 198 -10.44 -13.22 -16.64
C LEU A 198 -8.92 -13.47 -16.54
N ARG A 199 -8.25 -13.73 -17.67
CA ARG A 199 -6.79 -13.86 -17.75
C ARG A 199 -6.05 -12.58 -17.37
N LEU A 200 -6.63 -11.41 -17.65
CA LEU A 200 -6.11 -10.11 -17.21
C LEU A 200 -6.30 -9.93 -15.70
N LEU A 201 -7.49 -10.26 -15.16
CA LEU A 201 -7.76 -10.21 -13.72
C LEU A 201 -6.79 -11.11 -12.93
N ALA A 202 -6.45 -12.28 -13.48
CA ALA A 202 -5.47 -13.20 -12.90
C ALA A 202 -4.04 -12.64 -12.79
N ARG A 203 -3.73 -11.49 -13.42
CA ARG A 203 -2.44 -10.78 -13.24
C ARG A 203 -2.40 -9.97 -11.96
N PHE A 204 -3.56 -9.56 -11.46
CA PHE A 204 -3.70 -8.81 -10.23
C PHE A 204 -3.86 -9.73 -9.01
N ALA A 205 -3.72 -9.16 -7.81
CA ALA A 205 -4.10 -9.86 -6.58
C ALA A 205 -5.62 -10.14 -6.52
N ALA A 206 -6.02 -11.17 -5.78
CA ALA A 206 -7.43 -11.53 -5.51
C ALA A 206 -8.17 -10.55 -4.57
N GLU A 207 -7.54 -9.42 -4.26
CA GLU A 207 -8.13 -8.32 -3.49
C GLU A 207 -9.09 -7.50 -4.36
N PRO A 208 -10.00 -6.70 -3.76
CA PRO A 208 -10.92 -5.85 -4.50
C PRO A 208 -10.24 -4.86 -5.47
N LEU A 209 -10.37 -5.11 -6.78
CA LEU A 209 -9.79 -4.29 -7.85
C LEU A 209 -10.75 -3.17 -8.28
N PRO A 210 -10.38 -1.88 -8.21
CA PRO A 210 -11.29 -0.79 -8.58
C PRO A 210 -11.70 -0.87 -10.07
N LEU A 211 -13.02 -0.81 -10.34
CA LEU A 211 -13.56 -0.92 -11.71
C LEU A 211 -13.06 0.18 -12.65
N ALA A 212 -12.64 1.33 -12.10
CA ALA A 212 -12.06 2.43 -12.86
C ALA A 212 -10.84 2.00 -13.68
N LEU A 213 -10.05 1.01 -13.22
CA LEU A 213 -8.91 0.47 -13.97
C LEU A 213 -9.38 -0.23 -15.25
N LEU A 214 -10.50 -0.95 -15.20
CA LEU A 214 -11.04 -1.67 -16.36
C LEU A 214 -11.66 -0.73 -17.40
N ASN A 215 -12.04 0.50 -17.02
CA ASN A 215 -12.58 1.50 -17.93
C ASN A 215 -11.50 2.36 -18.63
N HIS A 216 -10.22 2.15 -18.33
CA HIS A 216 -9.12 2.93 -18.89
C HIS A 216 -8.79 2.49 -20.33
N ASP A 217 -8.42 3.43 -21.20
CA ASP A 217 -8.15 3.17 -22.64
C ASP A 217 -7.06 2.12 -22.89
N GLY A 218 -6.12 2.00 -21.94
CA GLY A 218 -5.05 1.00 -21.98
C GLY A 218 -5.52 -0.45 -22.08
N ILE A 219 -6.76 -0.75 -21.70
CA ILE A 219 -7.33 -2.11 -21.77
C ILE A 219 -7.43 -2.62 -23.23
N GLY A 220 -7.53 -1.69 -24.18
CA GLY A 220 -7.54 -1.94 -25.63
C GLY A 220 -6.35 -2.75 -26.14
N GLY A 221 -5.26 -2.85 -25.37
CA GLY A 221 -4.10 -3.65 -25.72
C GLY A 221 -4.33 -5.17 -25.66
N VAL A 222 -5.37 -5.64 -24.95
CA VAL A 222 -5.70 -7.08 -24.86
C VAL A 222 -7.15 -7.39 -25.18
N LEU A 223 -8.11 -6.50 -24.90
CA LEU A 223 -9.50 -6.63 -25.36
C LEU A 223 -10.10 -5.28 -25.78
N PRO A 224 -11.06 -5.24 -26.72
CA PRO A 224 -11.74 -4.00 -27.10
C PRO A 224 -12.44 -3.35 -25.90
N ARG A 225 -12.18 -2.05 -25.66
CA ARG A 225 -12.78 -1.29 -24.56
C ARG A 225 -14.31 -1.36 -24.56
N ALA A 226 -14.93 -1.25 -25.74
CA ALA A 226 -16.39 -1.33 -25.90
C ALA A 226 -17.00 -2.69 -25.47
N ARG A 227 -16.19 -3.74 -25.38
CA ARG A 227 -16.60 -5.10 -25.01
C ARG A 227 -16.27 -5.44 -23.55
N THR A 228 -15.55 -4.56 -22.84
CA THR A 228 -15.13 -4.81 -21.45
C THR A 228 -16.33 -4.96 -20.51
N GLU A 229 -17.35 -4.12 -20.64
CA GLU A 229 -18.55 -4.24 -19.81
C GLU A 229 -19.31 -5.53 -20.08
N THR A 230 -19.47 -5.92 -21.35
CA THR A 230 -20.10 -7.20 -21.73
C THR A 230 -19.31 -8.39 -21.19
N ALA A 231 -17.98 -8.36 -21.31
CA ALA A 231 -17.10 -9.38 -20.77
C ALA A 231 -17.23 -9.49 -19.24
N LEU A 232 -17.23 -8.35 -18.54
CA LEU A 232 -17.38 -8.33 -17.08
C LEU A 232 -18.74 -8.89 -16.66
N ARG A 233 -19.84 -8.48 -17.31
CA ARG A 233 -21.18 -9.04 -17.04
C ARG A 233 -21.21 -10.55 -17.22
N ALA A 234 -20.59 -11.07 -18.29
CA ALA A 234 -20.50 -12.50 -18.50
C ALA A 234 -19.76 -13.23 -17.35
N LEU A 235 -18.68 -12.64 -16.80
CA LEU A 235 -17.99 -13.21 -15.63
C LEU A 235 -18.86 -13.17 -14.36
N LEU A 236 -19.62 -12.09 -14.15
CA LEU A 236 -20.54 -11.95 -13.02
C LEU A 236 -21.69 -12.96 -13.12
N ASP A 237 -22.31 -13.08 -14.29
CA ASP A 237 -23.42 -14.02 -14.55
C ASP A 237 -22.97 -15.48 -14.29
N GLN A 238 -21.71 -15.81 -14.60
CA GLN A 238 -21.15 -17.15 -14.37
C GLN A 238 -20.56 -17.34 -12.96
N SER A 239 -20.72 -16.38 -12.04
CA SER A 239 -20.15 -16.43 -10.68
C SER A 239 -18.63 -16.62 -10.64
N LEU A 240 -17.91 -16.21 -11.70
CA LEU A 240 -16.44 -16.19 -11.76
C LEU A 240 -15.87 -14.96 -11.05
N SER A 241 -16.68 -13.90 -10.96
CA SER A 241 -16.35 -12.67 -10.25
C SER A 241 -17.59 -12.13 -9.55
N GLU A 242 -17.39 -11.24 -8.60
CA GLU A 242 -18.44 -10.50 -7.91
C GLU A 242 -18.10 -9.00 -7.82
N LEU A 243 -19.11 -8.21 -7.46
CA LEU A 243 -18.95 -6.78 -7.22
C LEU A 243 -19.02 -6.50 -5.72
N VAL A 244 -18.02 -5.78 -5.23
CA VAL A 244 -17.92 -5.37 -3.82
C VAL A 244 -17.72 -3.86 -3.71
N ASP A 245 -18.15 -3.26 -2.59
CA ASP A 245 -17.89 -1.84 -2.29
C ASP A 245 -16.82 -1.74 -1.19
N VAL A 246 -15.73 -1.03 -1.49
CA VAL A 246 -14.64 -0.80 -0.54
C VAL A 246 -14.31 0.68 -0.50
N VAL A 247 -14.52 1.32 0.64
CA VAL A 247 -14.30 2.77 0.85
C VAL A 247 -15.09 3.63 -0.16
N GLY A 248 -16.32 3.22 -0.50
CA GLY A 248 -17.17 3.93 -1.47
C GLY A 248 -16.68 3.80 -2.91
N MET A 249 -15.85 2.79 -3.20
CA MET A 249 -15.45 2.43 -4.56
C MET A 249 -16.00 1.06 -4.93
N ARG A 250 -16.59 0.99 -6.13
CA ARG A 250 -17.01 -0.26 -6.74
C ARG A 250 -15.77 -1.00 -7.25
N CYS A 251 -15.57 -2.20 -6.73
CA CYS A 251 -14.50 -3.10 -7.11
C CYS A 251 -15.05 -4.39 -7.70
N VAL A 252 -14.27 -5.02 -8.58
CA VAL A 252 -14.45 -6.42 -8.95
C VAL A 252 -13.57 -7.26 -8.05
N GLN A 253 -14.09 -8.38 -7.58
CA GLN A 253 -13.33 -9.37 -6.83
C GLN A 253 -13.56 -10.76 -7.44
N SER A 254 -12.49 -11.54 -7.54
CA SER A 254 -12.53 -12.92 -8.02
C SER A 254 -11.82 -13.80 -7.01
N HIS A 255 -12.23 -15.06 -6.91
CA HIS A 255 -11.66 -15.97 -5.93
C HIS A 255 -10.19 -16.28 -6.24
N GLY A 256 -9.31 -16.26 -5.22
CA GLY A 256 -7.86 -16.44 -5.42
C GLY A 256 -7.47 -17.76 -6.09
N VAL A 257 -8.10 -18.88 -5.69
CA VAL A 257 -7.86 -20.20 -6.33
C VAL A 257 -8.22 -20.19 -7.82
N LEU A 258 -9.29 -19.49 -8.21
CA LEU A 258 -9.67 -19.33 -9.61
C LEU A 258 -8.59 -18.53 -10.34
N LEU A 259 -8.19 -17.37 -9.81
CA LEU A 259 -7.18 -16.51 -10.43
C LEU A 259 -5.82 -17.22 -10.54
N ASP A 260 -5.38 -17.96 -9.51
CA ASP A 260 -4.14 -18.73 -9.53
C ASP A 260 -4.17 -19.82 -10.62
N SER A 261 -5.30 -20.53 -10.74
CA SER A 261 -5.51 -21.56 -11.77
C SER A 261 -5.53 -20.96 -13.17
N VAL A 262 -6.24 -19.84 -13.37
CA VAL A 262 -6.29 -19.11 -14.66
C VAL A 262 -4.91 -18.55 -15.01
N PHE A 263 -4.16 -18.04 -14.02
CA PHE A 263 -2.81 -17.54 -14.22
C PHE A 263 -1.88 -18.65 -14.74
N ALA A 264 -1.89 -19.80 -14.08
CA ALA A 264 -1.09 -20.98 -14.46
C ALA A 264 -1.47 -21.54 -15.84
N ALA A 265 -2.77 -21.55 -16.16
CA ALA A 265 -3.30 -22.04 -17.42
C ALA A 265 -3.21 -21.02 -18.57
N THR A 266 -2.79 -19.77 -18.31
CA THR A 266 -2.69 -18.77 -19.37
C THR A 266 -1.56 -19.14 -20.34
N PRO A 267 -1.83 -19.19 -21.65
CA PRO A 267 -0.79 -19.46 -22.66
C PRO A 267 0.39 -18.50 -22.54
N ALA A 268 1.61 -19.02 -22.66
CA ALA A 268 2.84 -18.26 -22.49
C ALA A 268 2.96 -17.12 -23.50
N GLU A 269 2.35 -17.25 -24.68
CA GLU A 269 2.34 -16.25 -25.74
C GLU A 269 1.47 -15.03 -25.40
N LEU A 270 0.45 -15.22 -24.56
CA LEU A 270 -0.45 -14.14 -24.14
C LEU A 270 0.03 -13.42 -22.87
N ALA A 271 0.82 -14.09 -22.04
CA ALA A 271 1.26 -13.57 -20.75
C ALA A 271 1.97 -12.20 -20.84
N PRO A 272 2.95 -11.96 -21.75
CA PRO A 272 3.62 -10.66 -21.81
C PRO A 272 2.69 -9.48 -22.13
N ALA A 273 1.72 -9.69 -23.02
CA ALA A 273 0.75 -8.66 -23.38
C ALA A 273 -0.19 -8.34 -22.21
N LEU A 274 -0.66 -9.38 -21.50
CA LEU A 274 -1.49 -9.24 -20.30
C LEU A 274 -0.75 -8.52 -19.19
N ASP A 275 0.49 -8.91 -18.90
CA ASP A 275 1.29 -8.29 -17.86
C ASP A 275 1.57 -6.81 -18.18
N THR A 276 1.92 -6.50 -19.44
CA THR A 276 2.16 -5.13 -19.92
C THR A 276 0.92 -4.26 -19.77
N VAL A 277 -0.25 -4.76 -20.17
CA VAL A 277 -1.51 -4.03 -20.00
C VAL A 277 -1.85 -3.87 -18.53
N ALA A 278 -1.71 -4.91 -17.70
CA ALA A 278 -2.02 -4.83 -16.27
C ALA A 278 -1.15 -3.79 -15.54
N VAL A 279 0.16 -3.75 -15.83
CA VAL A 279 1.07 -2.72 -15.30
C VAL A 279 0.65 -1.33 -15.77
N ARG A 280 0.29 -1.16 -17.05
CA ARG A 280 -0.17 0.12 -17.60
C ARG A 280 -1.47 0.61 -16.96
N LEU A 281 -2.44 -0.28 -16.77
CA LEU A 281 -3.72 0.04 -16.13
C LEU A 281 -3.49 0.49 -14.68
N LEU A 282 -2.62 -0.21 -13.95
CA LEU A 282 -2.29 0.15 -12.59
C LEU A 282 -1.49 1.46 -12.52
N ASP A 283 -0.52 1.65 -13.43
CA ASP A 283 0.28 2.86 -13.50
C ASP A 283 -0.59 4.10 -13.75
N ALA A 284 -1.59 3.98 -14.64
CA ALA A 284 -2.55 5.04 -14.92
C ALA A 284 -3.46 5.39 -13.72
N ALA A 285 -3.73 4.42 -12.84
CA ALA A 285 -4.50 4.65 -11.62
C ALA A 285 -3.70 5.37 -10.52
N VAL A 286 -2.37 5.39 -10.62
CA VAL A 286 -1.49 6.10 -9.69
C VAL A 286 -1.16 7.48 -10.27
N PRO A 287 -1.31 8.58 -9.50
CA PRO A 287 -0.98 9.92 -9.98
C PRO A 287 0.41 10.00 -10.60
N ALA A 288 0.51 10.56 -11.81
CA ALA A 288 1.77 10.67 -12.56
C ALA A 288 2.85 11.43 -11.78
N VAL A 289 2.46 12.54 -11.16
CA VAL A 289 3.26 13.28 -10.19
C VAL A 289 2.46 13.33 -8.90
N PRO A 290 2.69 12.40 -7.95
CA PRO A 290 1.88 12.36 -6.74
C PRO A 290 2.08 13.64 -5.94
N ASP A 291 1.06 14.46 -5.72
CA ASP A 291 1.22 15.69 -4.96
C ASP A 291 1.10 15.42 -3.45
N ALA A 292 1.65 16.29 -2.62
CA ALA A 292 1.34 16.30 -1.19
C ALA A 292 -0.10 16.79 -1.01
N GLY A 293 -0.85 16.08 -0.17
CA GLY A 293 -2.30 16.30 -0.04
C GLY A 293 -2.87 15.65 1.21
N PRO A 294 -4.20 15.77 1.42
CA PRO A 294 -4.89 15.06 2.49
C PRO A 294 -4.77 13.54 2.31
N HIS A 295 -5.08 12.81 3.38
CA HIS A 295 -5.08 11.35 3.37
C HIS A 295 -6.04 10.80 2.31
N GLU A 296 -5.52 9.92 1.44
CA GLU A 296 -6.27 9.29 0.35
C GLU A 296 -6.23 7.76 0.52
N PRO A 297 -7.24 7.18 1.20
CA PRO A 297 -7.25 5.75 1.53
C PRO A 297 -7.37 4.85 0.30
N ARG A 298 -7.88 5.36 -0.83
CA ARG A 298 -8.07 4.57 -2.06
C ARG A 298 -6.74 4.09 -2.65
N LEU A 299 -5.66 4.83 -2.45
CA LEU A 299 -4.33 4.42 -2.91
C LEU A 299 -3.89 3.08 -2.31
N ARG A 300 -4.33 2.77 -1.08
CA ARG A 300 -3.98 1.52 -0.40
C ARG A 300 -4.55 0.29 -1.12
N LEU A 301 -5.70 0.43 -1.79
CA LEU A 301 -6.32 -0.66 -2.55
C LEU A 301 -5.45 -1.10 -3.74
N LEU A 302 -4.57 -0.22 -4.24
CA LEU A 302 -3.69 -0.53 -5.36
C LEU A 302 -2.42 -1.31 -4.95
N VAL A 303 -2.09 -1.34 -3.66
CA VAL A 303 -0.84 -1.94 -3.15
C VAL A 303 -0.76 -3.44 -3.42
N PRO A 304 -1.77 -4.27 -3.11
CA PRO A 304 -1.70 -5.71 -3.35
C PRO A 304 -1.51 -6.03 -4.84
N HIS A 305 -2.19 -5.27 -5.70
CA HIS A 305 -2.09 -5.40 -7.15
C HIS A 305 -0.71 -5.04 -7.69
N ALA A 306 -0.09 -3.95 -7.20
CA ALA A 306 1.27 -3.57 -7.60
C ALA A 306 2.30 -4.65 -7.25
N LEU A 307 2.18 -5.22 -6.04
CA LEU A 307 3.09 -6.26 -5.56
C LEU A 307 2.85 -7.61 -6.26
N ALA A 308 1.60 -7.94 -6.60
CA ALA A 308 1.27 -9.14 -7.38
C ALA A 308 1.87 -9.07 -8.78
N LEU A 309 1.71 -7.95 -9.49
CA LEU A 309 2.30 -7.76 -10.82
C LEU A 309 3.83 -7.90 -10.80
N LEU A 310 4.49 -7.30 -9.81
CA LEU A 310 5.95 -7.44 -9.67
C LEU A 310 6.38 -8.88 -9.34
N ARG A 311 5.56 -9.63 -8.60
CA ARG A 311 5.83 -11.04 -8.28
C ARG A 311 5.70 -11.92 -9.52
N HIS A 312 4.67 -11.67 -10.32
CA HIS A 312 4.26 -12.49 -11.46
C HIS A 312 4.96 -12.13 -12.77
N ALA A 313 5.56 -10.94 -12.88
CA ALA A 313 6.23 -10.48 -14.09
C ALA A 313 7.20 -11.52 -14.64
N GLY A 314 6.90 -12.04 -15.84
CA GLY A 314 7.73 -13.01 -16.55
C GLY A 314 8.98 -12.37 -17.17
N GLU A 315 8.83 -11.16 -17.71
CA GLU A 315 9.91 -10.43 -18.39
C GLU A 315 10.56 -9.38 -17.49
N LEU A 316 11.87 -9.16 -17.68
CA LEU A 316 12.62 -8.15 -16.92
C LEU A 316 12.10 -6.73 -17.15
N ALA A 317 11.65 -6.40 -18.36
CA ALA A 317 11.09 -5.09 -18.70
C ALA A 317 9.77 -4.83 -17.93
N VAL A 318 8.88 -5.83 -17.92
CA VAL A 318 7.63 -5.76 -17.15
C VAL A 318 7.91 -5.67 -15.65
N ALA A 319 8.85 -6.45 -15.11
CA ALA A 319 9.21 -6.39 -13.70
C ALA A 319 9.77 -5.00 -13.31
N ALA A 320 10.56 -4.41 -14.20
CA ALA A 320 11.06 -3.06 -14.10
C ALA A 320 9.94 -2.01 -14.03
N ASP A 321 8.95 -2.09 -14.91
CA ASP A 321 7.82 -1.18 -14.96
C ASP A 321 6.91 -1.37 -13.73
N ALA A 322 6.63 -2.61 -13.34
CA ALA A 322 5.87 -2.92 -12.13
C ALA A 322 6.54 -2.36 -10.86
N LEU A 323 7.87 -2.46 -10.76
CA LEU A 323 8.64 -1.86 -9.67
C LEU A 323 8.57 -0.33 -9.69
N ALA A 324 8.62 0.28 -10.87
CA ALA A 324 8.44 1.73 -11.02
C ALA A 324 7.04 2.17 -10.56
N THR A 325 5.99 1.45 -10.95
CA THR A 325 4.60 1.68 -10.51
C THR A 325 4.47 1.55 -8.99
N ALA A 326 5.02 0.50 -8.38
CA ALA A 326 5.02 0.31 -6.93
C ALA A 326 5.78 1.43 -6.20
N ALA A 327 6.91 1.89 -6.76
CA ALA A 327 7.66 3.02 -6.21
C ALA A 327 6.88 4.34 -6.33
N LYS A 328 6.15 4.57 -7.43
CA LYS A 328 5.27 5.73 -7.63
C LYS A 328 4.11 5.73 -6.63
N LEU A 329 3.50 4.56 -6.42
CA LEU A 329 2.43 4.37 -5.43
C LEU A 329 2.92 4.64 -4.01
N SER A 330 4.10 4.15 -3.64
CA SER A 330 4.71 4.45 -2.33
C SER A 330 4.96 5.95 -2.14
N VAL A 331 5.39 6.67 -3.17
CA VAL A 331 5.53 8.14 -3.11
C VAL A 331 4.17 8.81 -2.86
N ALA A 332 3.12 8.34 -3.53
CA ALA A 332 1.76 8.85 -3.33
C ALA A 332 1.29 8.63 -1.89
N LEU A 333 1.40 7.39 -1.37
CA LEU A 333 1.07 7.04 0.02
C LEU A 333 1.84 7.89 1.02
N HIS A 334 3.15 8.10 0.80
CA HIS A 334 3.97 8.94 1.66
C HIS A 334 3.50 10.41 1.63
N ARG A 335 3.17 10.93 0.47
CA ARG A 335 2.76 12.33 0.28
C ARG A 335 1.35 12.63 0.81
N THR A 336 0.50 11.62 0.93
CA THR A 336 -0.84 11.71 1.58
C THR A 336 -0.82 11.31 3.05
N GLY A 337 0.37 11.07 3.63
CA GLY A 337 0.53 10.83 5.06
C GLY A 337 0.40 9.38 5.51
N ASP A 338 0.17 8.42 4.60
CA ASP A 338 0.20 6.99 4.92
C ASP A 338 1.63 6.44 4.87
N TYR A 339 2.43 6.80 5.87
CA TYR A 339 3.85 6.44 5.95
C TYR A 339 4.07 4.93 6.14
N LEU A 340 3.14 4.23 6.78
CA LEU A 340 3.26 2.79 7.00
C LEU A 340 3.08 2.05 5.68
N SER A 341 1.98 2.29 4.97
CA SER A 341 1.74 1.64 3.68
C SER A 341 2.84 1.99 2.68
N ALA A 342 3.36 3.23 2.70
CA ALA A 342 4.52 3.62 1.89
C ALA A 342 5.78 2.80 2.23
N TRP A 343 6.10 2.63 3.52
CA TRP A 343 7.25 1.82 3.95
C TRP A 343 7.08 0.35 3.54
N GLU A 344 5.94 -0.26 3.84
CA GLU A 344 5.66 -1.67 3.52
C GLU A 344 5.72 -1.93 2.01
N THR A 345 5.10 -1.04 1.22
CA THR A 345 5.11 -1.12 -0.24
C THR A 345 6.54 -1.00 -0.79
N SER A 346 7.29 0.03 -0.38
CA SER A 346 8.66 0.23 -0.88
C SER A 346 9.63 -0.86 -0.46
N ARG A 347 9.54 -1.35 0.79
CA ARG A 347 10.38 -2.46 1.26
C ARG A 347 10.09 -3.73 0.47
N THR A 348 8.81 -4.11 0.39
CA THR A 348 8.41 -5.35 -0.29
C THR A 348 8.71 -5.30 -1.78
N ALA A 349 8.48 -4.14 -2.42
CA ALA A 349 8.83 -3.93 -3.82
C ALA A 349 10.35 -4.00 -4.05
N ALA A 350 11.17 -3.45 -3.15
CA ALA A 350 12.62 -3.58 -3.24
C ALA A 350 13.09 -5.04 -3.08
N ASP A 351 12.49 -5.80 -2.16
CA ASP A 351 12.84 -7.20 -1.93
C ASP A 351 12.45 -8.09 -3.13
N LEU A 352 11.27 -7.87 -3.70
CA LEU A 352 10.83 -8.54 -4.94
C LEU A 352 11.70 -8.14 -6.13
N GLY A 353 11.93 -6.83 -6.29
CA GLY A 353 12.74 -6.26 -7.37
C GLY A 353 14.19 -6.75 -7.34
N GLN A 354 14.80 -6.86 -6.15
CA GLN A 354 16.15 -7.41 -6.00
C GLN A 354 16.25 -8.82 -6.60
N ARG A 355 15.26 -9.68 -6.35
CA ARG A 355 15.30 -11.08 -6.81
C ARG A 355 15.26 -11.20 -8.34
N ARG A 356 14.70 -10.19 -9.02
CA ARG A 356 14.50 -10.18 -10.48
C ARG A 356 15.54 -9.35 -11.23
N LEU A 357 15.80 -8.13 -10.75
CA LEU A 357 16.64 -7.12 -11.42
C LEU A 357 18.06 -7.05 -10.83
N GLY A 358 18.27 -7.62 -9.65
CA GLY A 358 19.52 -7.52 -8.90
C GLY A 358 19.48 -6.44 -7.81
N ALA A 359 20.34 -6.60 -6.79
CA ALA A 359 20.35 -5.72 -5.62
C ALA A 359 20.81 -4.28 -5.93
N ASP A 360 21.62 -4.12 -6.98
CA ASP A 360 22.22 -2.84 -7.41
C ASP A 360 21.41 -2.14 -8.51
N ASP A 361 20.28 -2.71 -8.95
CA ASP A 361 19.41 -2.04 -9.94
C ASP A 361 18.95 -0.69 -9.40
N ARG A 362 19.01 0.34 -10.26
CA ARG A 362 18.69 1.73 -9.91
C ARG A 362 17.31 1.87 -9.27
N ARG A 363 16.30 1.15 -9.77
CA ARG A 363 14.91 1.19 -9.25
C ARG A 363 14.80 0.51 -7.90
N VAL A 364 15.55 -0.57 -7.68
CA VAL A 364 15.61 -1.28 -6.40
C VAL A 364 16.23 -0.38 -5.33
N LEU A 365 17.36 0.28 -5.62
CA LEU A 365 17.99 1.24 -4.72
C LEU A 365 17.07 2.43 -4.43
N ALA A 366 16.38 2.95 -5.46
CA ALA A 366 15.42 4.03 -5.29
C ALA A 366 14.20 3.61 -4.43
N ALA A 367 13.73 2.36 -4.51
CA ALA A 367 12.68 1.83 -3.65
C ALA A 367 13.16 1.72 -2.18
N ARG A 368 14.41 1.28 -1.95
CA ARG A 368 15.00 1.26 -0.60
C ARG A 368 15.18 2.64 0.00
N SER A 369 15.61 3.62 -0.80
CA SER A 369 15.71 5.00 -0.36
C SER A 369 14.35 5.55 0.10
N ARG A 370 13.28 5.27 -0.67
CA ARG A 370 11.91 5.61 -0.27
C ARG A 370 11.48 4.93 1.03
N ALA A 371 11.82 3.64 1.22
CA ALA A 371 11.57 2.94 2.49
C ALA A 371 12.29 3.62 3.66
N GLY A 372 13.55 4.04 3.48
CA GLY A 372 14.31 4.80 4.49
C GLY A 372 13.67 6.13 4.85
N ARG A 373 13.17 6.86 3.85
CA ARG A 373 12.42 8.12 4.08
C ARG A 373 11.09 7.89 4.79
N ALA A 374 10.41 6.78 4.53
CA ALA A 374 9.20 6.41 5.26
C ALA A 374 9.51 6.03 6.72
N LEU A 375 10.59 5.27 6.98
CA LEU A 375 11.06 4.96 8.34
C LEU A 375 11.31 6.24 9.17
N PHE A 376 11.91 7.27 8.57
CA PHE A 376 12.07 8.57 9.23
C PHE A 376 10.74 9.15 9.69
N ARG A 377 9.70 9.13 8.83
CA ARG A 377 8.37 9.66 9.18
C ARG A 377 7.62 8.81 10.20
N LEU A 378 8.00 7.55 10.34
CA LEU A 378 7.53 6.64 11.40
C LEU A 378 8.33 6.80 12.70
N GLY A 379 9.31 7.72 12.77
CA GLY A 379 10.13 7.92 13.97
C GLY A 379 11.25 6.89 14.17
N ARG A 380 11.45 5.96 13.22
CA ARG A 380 12.44 4.87 13.29
C ARG A 380 13.81 5.36 12.76
N PHE A 381 14.39 6.35 13.43
CA PHE A 381 15.55 7.09 12.93
C PHE A 381 16.81 6.25 12.75
N ALA A 382 17.14 5.37 13.69
CA ALA A 382 18.34 4.52 13.60
C ALA A 382 18.27 3.54 12.41
N GLU A 383 17.08 2.96 12.17
CA GLU A 383 16.85 2.09 11.01
C GLU A 383 16.90 2.87 9.69
N ALA A 384 16.31 4.07 9.68
CA ALA A 384 16.38 4.97 8.53
C ALA A 384 17.84 5.33 8.19
N GLU A 385 18.67 5.65 9.20
CA GLU A 385 20.09 5.96 9.00
C GLU A 385 20.83 4.76 8.39
N SER A 386 20.71 3.58 9.01
CA SER A 386 21.39 2.36 8.56
C SER A 386 21.01 2.01 7.11
N LEU A 387 19.73 2.14 6.76
CA LEU A 387 19.28 1.87 5.40
C LEU A 387 19.78 2.93 4.40
N LEU A 388 19.59 4.22 4.70
CA LEU A 388 19.95 5.31 3.78
C LEU A 388 21.46 5.43 3.58
N ARG A 389 22.30 5.17 4.60
CA ARG A 389 23.75 5.12 4.43
C ARG A 389 24.18 4.02 3.47
N ARG A 390 23.64 2.80 3.64
CA ARG A 390 23.96 1.67 2.76
C ARG A 390 23.53 1.96 1.32
N VAL A 391 22.29 2.42 1.13
CA VAL A 391 21.78 2.77 -0.20
C VAL A 391 22.61 3.87 -0.85
N ARG A 392 22.92 4.95 -0.11
CA ARG A 392 23.74 6.05 -0.63
C ARG A 392 25.13 5.56 -1.02
N ALA A 393 25.79 4.75 -0.21
CA ALA A 393 27.12 4.22 -0.51
C ALA A 393 27.11 3.40 -1.82
N THR A 394 26.11 2.54 -2.01
CA THR A 394 25.95 1.80 -3.27
C THR A 394 25.66 2.73 -4.46
N GLN A 395 24.80 3.74 -4.28
CA GLN A 395 24.50 4.70 -5.36
C GLN A 395 25.70 5.59 -5.71
N GLU A 396 26.48 6.02 -4.72
CA GLU A 396 27.73 6.77 -4.92
C GLU A 396 28.74 5.96 -5.72
N ASP A 397 28.92 4.67 -5.39
CA ASP A 397 29.82 3.76 -6.09
C ASP A 397 29.36 3.51 -7.55
N ARG A 398 28.07 3.28 -7.77
CA ARG A 398 27.53 2.89 -9.08
C ARG A 398 27.24 4.05 -10.03
N PHE A 399 26.72 5.16 -9.51
CA PHE A 399 26.20 6.27 -10.31
C PHE A 399 26.92 7.60 -10.03
N GLY A 400 27.71 7.67 -8.96
CA GLY A 400 28.43 8.87 -8.55
C GLY A 400 27.66 9.73 -7.54
N ALA A 401 28.41 10.58 -6.84
CA ALA A 401 27.87 11.48 -5.80
C ALA A 401 26.92 12.56 -6.33
N GLY A 402 27.06 12.95 -7.60
CA GLY A 402 26.21 13.95 -8.25
C GLY A 402 24.95 13.39 -8.91
N ASP A 403 24.74 12.07 -8.88
CA ASP A 403 23.57 11.44 -9.48
C ASP A 403 22.27 11.87 -8.76
N PRO A 404 21.16 12.14 -9.49
CA PRO A 404 19.90 12.57 -8.88
C PRO A 404 19.36 11.63 -7.79
N ASP A 405 19.53 10.31 -7.91
CA ASP A 405 19.05 9.37 -6.90
C ASP A 405 19.96 9.35 -5.67
N THR A 406 21.27 9.47 -5.87
CA THR A 406 22.24 9.66 -4.77
C THR A 406 21.93 10.93 -3.98
N LEU A 407 21.62 12.02 -4.68
CA LEU A 407 21.25 13.31 -4.09
C LEU A 407 19.88 13.27 -3.39
N ASP A 408 18.89 12.50 -3.89
CA ASP A 408 17.63 12.30 -3.16
C ASP A 408 17.83 11.50 -1.88
N THR A 409 18.61 10.42 -1.92
CA THR A 409 18.97 9.64 -0.73
C THR A 409 19.74 10.48 0.28
N SER A 410 20.69 11.30 -0.17
CA SER A 410 21.46 12.23 0.67
C SER A 410 20.56 13.25 1.37
N TYR A 411 19.58 13.79 0.65
CA TYR A 411 18.58 14.69 1.23
C TYR A 411 17.68 13.98 2.26
N GLY A 412 17.34 12.71 2.05
CA GLY A 412 16.64 11.92 3.07
C GLY A 412 17.49 11.68 4.31
N LEU A 413 18.77 11.34 4.12
CA LEU A 413 19.70 11.01 5.20
C LEU A 413 20.02 12.22 6.08
N GLN A 414 20.17 13.43 5.52
CA GLN A 414 20.45 14.61 6.34
C GLN A 414 19.33 14.87 7.37
N LEU A 415 18.06 14.70 6.99
CA LEU A 415 16.94 14.84 7.94
C LEU A 415 17.05 13.86 9.11
N VAL A 416 17.49 12.63 8.85
CA VAL A 416 17.72 11.62 9.89
C VAL A 416 18.88 12.02 10.80
N LEU A 417 20.01 12.46 10.23
CA LEU A 417 21.19 12.88 10.98
C LEU A 417 20.88 14.06 11.91
N ALA A 418 20.13 15.04 11.43
CA ALA A 418 19.66 16.17 12.24
C ALA A 418 18.86 15.71 13.47
N ASN A 419 17.94 14.75 13.28
CA ASN A 419 17.08 14.23 14.36
C ASN A 419 17.80 13.26 15.31
N LEU A 420 18.98 12.76 14.92
CA LEU A 420 19.89 12.01 15.79
C LEU A 420 20.92 12.91 16.48
N GLY A 421 20.83 14.24 16.34
CA GLY A 421 21.74 15.20 16.96
C GLY A 421 23.06 15.41 16.22
N ARG A 422 23.26 14.80 15.05
CA ARG A 422 24.48 14.92 14.22
C ARG A 422 24.40 16.13 13.30
N ARG A 423 24.23 17.32 13.90
CA ARG A 423 23.90 18.56 13.17
C ARG A 423 24.95 18.98 12.16
N GLU A 424 26.23 18.95 12.52
CA GLU A 424 27.33 19.36 11.61
C GLU A 424 27.41 18.48 10.37
N GLU A 425 27.32 17.15 10.54
CA GLU A 425 27.32 16.23 9.40
C GLU A 425 26.07 16.41 8.52
N SER A 426 24.92 16.67 9.13
CA SER A 426 23.70 17.00 8.40
C SER A 426 23.86 18.25 7.53
N ILE A 427 24.44 19.32 8.07
CA ILE A 427 24.69 20.57 7.34
C ILE A 427 25.67 20.32 6.20
N ALA A 428 26.78 19.62 6.46
CA ALA A 428 27.78 19.30 5.44
C ALA A 428 27.15 18.50 4.28
N LEU A 429 26.36 17.47 4.61
CA LEU A 429 25.65 16.67 3.61
C LEU A 429 24.62 17.49 2.82
N LEU A 430 23.89 18.38 3.49
CA LEU A 430 22.89 19.24 2.86
C LEU A 430 23.51 20.29 1.93
N ARG A 431 24.64 20.91 2.32
CA ARG A 431 25.42 21.81 1.45
C ARG A 431 25.90 21.08 0.19
N ALA A 432 26.49 19.89 0.36
CA ALA A 432 26.91 19.05 -0.77
C ALA A 432 25.72 18.67 -1.67
N THR A 433 24.57 18.33 -1.07
CA THR A 433 23.35 18.01 -1.81
C THR A 433 22.81 19.21 -2.60
N ALA A 434 22.80 20.41 -2.01
CA ALA A 434 22.35 21.63 -2.68
C ALA A 434 23.27 22.00 -3.86
N ALA A 435 24.59 21.91 -3.67
CA ALA A 435 25.57 22.14 -4.72
C ALA A 435 25.44 21.11 -5.85
N GLY A 436 25.32 19.82 -5.52
CA GLY A 436 25.13 18.74 -6.49
C GLY A 436 23.84 18.90 -7.30
N ARG A 437 22.71 19.22 -6.65
CA ARG A 437 21.44 19.49 -7.34
C ARG A 437 21.50 20.71 -8.22
N ARG A 438 22.18 21.78 -7.78
CA ARG A 438 22.41 22.96 -8.61
C ARG A 438 23.18 22.61 -9.89
N SER A 439 24.20 21.76 -9.79
CA SER A 439 24.98 21.31 -10.94
C SER A 439 24.18 20.39 -11.86
N ALA A 440 23.41 19.45 -11.32
CA ALA A 440 22.72 18.43 -12.11
C ALA A 440 21.36 18.89 -12.69
N LEU A 441 20.62 19.73 -11.95
CA LEU A 441 19.24 20.12 -12.26
C LEU A 441 19.08 21.63 -12.52
N GLY A 442 20.09 22.43 -12.17
CA GLY A 442 20.03 23.89 -12.23
C GLY A 442 19.58 24.55 -10.92
N ALA A 443 19.86 25.85 -10.80
CA ALA A 443 19.56 26.64 -9.60
C ALA A 443 18.06 26.81 -9.34
N ALA A 444 17.26 26.99 -10.40
CA ALA A 444 15.82 27.22 -10.33
C ALA A 444 14.99 25.94 -10.12
N HIS A 445 15.62 24.75 -10.13
CA HIS A 445 14.89 23.51 -10.01
C HIS A 445 14.28 23.36 -8.60
N PRO A 446 13.00 22.91 -8.45
CA PRO A 446 12.34 22.81 -7.16
C PRO A 446 13.10 22.01 -6.10
N LEU A 447 13.80 20.95 -6.49
CA LEU A 447 14.62 20.15 -5.56
C LEU A 447 15.89 20.87 -5.08
N THR A 448 16.45 21.77 -5.89
CA THR A 448 17.60 22.61 -5.54
C THR A 448 17.15 23.67 -4.55
N LEU A 449 16.06 24.38 -4.86
CA LEU A 449 15.45 25.38 -3.98
C LEU A 449 15.04 24.77 -2.63
N ARG A 450 14.47 23.56 -2.63
CA ARG A 450 14.13 22.83 -1.40
C ARG A 450 15.36 22.49 -0.54
N ALA A 451 16.47 22.09 -1.16
CA ALA A 451 17.70 21.81 -0.44
C ALA A 451 18.28 23.08 0.20
N ARG A 452 18.31 24.19 -0.55
CA ARG A 452 18.71 25.51 -0.03
C ARG A 452 17.78 25.95 1.10
N ALA A 453 16.46 25.84 0.94
CA ALA A 453 15.51 26.19 1.99
C ALA A 453 15.72 25.40 3.29
N SER A 454 16.17 24.14 3.19
CA SER A 454 16.49 23.34 4.38
C SER A 454 17.74 23.84 5.12
N LEU A 455 18.64 24.58 4.46
CA LEU A 455 19.79 25.21 5.14
C LEU A 455 19.32 26.32 6.10
N LEU A 456 18.24 27.06 5.79
CA LEU A 456 17.66 28.05 6.72
C LEU A 456 17.22 27.42 8.05
N GLU A 457 16.77 26.16 8.03
CA GLU A 457 16.38 25.44 9.25
C GLU A 457 17.61 24.99 10.06
N MET A 458 18.68 24.64 9.34
CA MET A 458 19.83 23.90 9.87
C MET A 458 21.02 24.78 10.27
N LEU A 459 21.16 25.97 9.68
CA LEU A 459 22.28 26.85 9.99
C LEU A 459 22.07 27.64 11.30
N PRO A 460 23.13 27.88 12.09
CA PRO A 460 23.11 28.88 13.15
C PRO A 460 22.87 30.29 12.62
N ALA A 461 22.35 31.18 13.47
CA ALA A 461 22.06 32.58 13.10
C ALA A 461 23.24 33.32 12.45
N ALA A 462 24.45 33.14 12.99
CA ALA A 462 25.65 33.77 12.47
C ALA A 462 26.07 33.25 11.09
N GLU A 463 25.87 31.96 10.80
CA GLU A 463 26.20 31.39 9.50
C GLU A 463 25.14 31.76 8.45
N MET A 464 23.86 31.83 8.83
CA MET A 464 22.76 32.18 7.90
C MET A 464 22.95 33.53 7.21
N VAL A 465 23.46 34.54 7.94
CA VAL A 465 23.67 35.89 7.40
C VAL A 465 24.88 35.99 6.48
N THR A 466 25.80 35.01 6.55
CA THR A 466 26.99 34.94 5.69
C THR A 466 26.88 33.91 4.56
N GLU A 467 26.04 32.89 4.72
CA GLU A 467 25.87 31.81 3.73
C GLU A 467 25.33 32.38 2.41
N GLU A 468 25.97 32.03 1.30
CA GLU A 468 25.61 32.53 -0.04
C GLU A 468 25.51 34.07 -0.07
N ASP A 469 26.41 34.79 0.64
CA ASP A 469 26.40 36.26 0.76
C ASP A 469 25.07 36.83 1.29
N GLY A 470 24.38 36.06 2.15
CA GLY A 470 23.08 36.41 2.72
C GLY A 470 21.89 36.13 1.78
N ALA A 471 22.12 35.62 0.56
CA ALA A 471 21.06 35.31 -0.40
C ALA A 471 20.06 34.28 0.14
N LEU A 472 20.47 33.45 1.09
CA LEU A 472 19.61 32.43 1.70
C LEU A 472 18.36 33.04 2.38
N LEU A 473 18.48 34.22 3.00
CA LEU A 473 17.33 34.92 3.61
C LEU A 473 16.33 35.44 2.57
N SER A 474 16.78 35.71 1.34
CA SER A 474 15.91 36.15 0.23
C SER A 474 15.27 34.99 -0.55
N LEU A 475 15.63 33.74 -0.23
CA LEU A 475 15.18 32.55 -0.93
C LEU A 475 13.64 32.38 -1.02
N PRO A 476 12.83 32.74 0.00
CA PRO A 476 11.38 32.62 -0.14
C PRO A 476 10.80 33.46 -1.28
N ALA A 477 11.30 34.68 -1.47
CA ALA A 477 10.89 35.55 -2.58
C ALA A 477 11.32 34.99 -3.93
N GLU A 478 12.51 34.37 -3.99
CA GLU A 478 12.96 33.65 -5.19
C GLU A 478 12.03 32.46 -5.51
N CYS A 479 11.67 31.66 -4.51
CA CYS A 479 10.76 30.53 -4.67
C CYS A 479 9.37 30.98 -5.14
N GLU A 480 8.83 32.05 -4.55
CA GLU A 480 7.53 32.60 -4.93
C GLU A 480 7.52 33.08 -6.38
N ARG A 481 8.56 33.80 -6.82
CA ARG A 481 8.69 34.26 -8.20
C ARG A 481 8.77 33.12 -9.21
N LEU A 482 9.43 32.02 -8.85
CA LEU A 482 9.68 30.89 -9.77
C LEU A 482 8.57 29.84 -9.77
N LEU A 483 7.95 29.58 -8.62
CA LEU A 483 7.03 28.46 -8.40
C LEU A 483 5.61 28.90 -8.04
N GLY A 484 5.42 30.16 -7.68
CA GLY A 484 4.18 30.70 -7.13
C GLY A 484 4.09 30.60 -5.60
N PRO A 485 3.18 31.38 -4.98
CA PRO A 485 3.07 31.52 -3.52
C PRO A 485 2.56 30.24 -2.82
N ASP A 486 1.68 29.48 -3.47
CA ASP A 486 1.06 28.28 -2.90
C ASP A 486 1.86 26.99 -3.18
N HIS A 487 2.96 27.07 -3.91
CA HIS A 487 3.77 25.89 -4.20
C HIS A 487 4.44 25.35 -2.92
N THR A 488 4.46 24.02 -2.76
CA THR A 488 4.93 23.37 -1.52
C THR A 488 6.36 23.72 -1.13
N VAL A 489 7.25 23.91 -2.12
CA VAL A 489 8.63 24.37 -1.91
C VAL A 489 8.66 25.84 -1.44
N THR A 490 7.81 26.71 -1.97
CA THR A 490 7.71 28.11 -1.53
C THR A 490 7.23 28.19 -0.10
N LEU A 491 6.14 27.49 0.24
CA LEU A 491 5.63 27.43 1.61
C LEU A 491 6.66 26.82 2.57
N GLY A 492 7.43 25.83 2.14
CA GLY A 492 8.55 25.26 2.92
C GLY A 492 9.68 26.26 3.14
N ALA A 493 10.05 27.05 2.12
CA ALA A 493 11.05 28.10 2.26
C ALA A 493 10.60 29.18 3.24
N ARG A 494 9.33 29.58 3.18
CA ARG A 494 8.72 30.55 4.12
C ARG A 494 8.66 30.03 5.55
N HIS A 495 8.30 28.76 5.74
CA HIS A 495 8.37 28.11 7.06
C HIS A 495 9.78 28.21 7.65
N ASN A 496 10.79 27.84 6.86
CA ASN A 496 12.18 27.82 7.32
C ASN A 496 12.75 29.24 7.47
N HIS A 497 12.26 30.20 6.70
CA HIS A 497 12.58 31.61 6.89
C HIS A 497 11.99 32.16 8.19
N ALA A 498 10.76 31.80 8.56
CA ALA A 498 10.19 32.15 9.86
C ALA A 498 11.04 31.59 11.02
N TRP A 499 11.61 30.38 10.87
CA TRP A 499 12.59 29.86 11.83
C TRP A 499 13.86 30.73 11.89
N ALA A 500 14.41 31.11 10.74
CA ALA A 500 15.58 31.96 10.67
C ALA A 500 15.34 33.32 11.33
N LEU A 501 14.20 33.96 11.06
CA LEU A 501 13.77 35.20 11.70
C LEU A 501 13.66 35.05 13.22
N TYR A 502 13.08 33.94 13.69
CA TYR A 502 13.03 33.63 15.12
C TYR A 502 14.43 33.54 15.75
N LEU A 503 15.38 32.85 15.10
CA LEU A 503 16.76 32.75 15.59
C LEU A 503 17.51 34.09 15.56
N LEU A 504 17.13 35.00 14.67
CA LEU A 504 17.66 36.36 14.58
C LEU A 504 16.98 37.33 15.56
N GLY A 505 16.01 36.88 16.36
CA GLY A 505 15.25 37.72 17.30
C GLY A 505 14.18 38.60 16.66
N ARG A 506 13.86 38.39 15.38
CA ARG A 506 12.83 39.15 14.63
C ARG A 506 11.46 38.48 14.81
N PHE A 507 10.96 38.47 16.04
CA PHE A 507 9.81 37.63 16.43
C PHE A 507 8.49 38.05 15.78
N GLU A 508 8.22 39.34 15.62
CA GLU A 508 7.01 39.87 14.98
C GLU A 508 6.91 39.46 13.51
N GLU A 509 8.04 39.51 12.80
CA GLU A 509 8.11 39.11 11.39
C GLU A 509 7.96 37.59 11.25
N ALA A 510 8.62 36.82 12.13
CA ALA A 510 8.45 35.38 12.20
C ALA A 510 6.99 34.97 12.46
N ASP A 511 6.31 35.65 13.39
CA ASP A 511 4.91 35.41 13.73
C ASP A 511 3.96 35.68 12.55
N GLY A 512 4.14 36.82 11.88
CA GLY A 512 3.36 37.19 10.70
C GLY A 512 3.50 36.18 9.57
N GLU A 513 4.72 35.74 9.29
CA GLU A 513 5.00 34.77 8.23
C GLU A 513 4.48 33.38 8.56
N ILE A 514 4.78 32.84 9.75
CA ILE A 514 4.39 31.47 10.09
C ILE A 514 2.88 31.30 10.21
N ARG A 515 2.15 32.34 10.62
CA ARG A 515 0.68 32.32 10.64
C ARG A 515 0.11 32.10 9.24
N LEU A 516 0.59 32.85 8.25
CA LEU A 516 0.16 32.70 6.86
C LEU A 516 0.53 31.33 6.29
N VAL A 517 1.71 30.81 6.63
CA VAL A 517 2.15 29.46 6.24
C VAL A 517 1.25 28.38 6.86
N ALA A 518 0.93 28.49 8.15
CA ALA A 518 0.05 27.53 8.83
C ALA A 518 -1.34 27.49 8.21
N GLU A 519 -1.92 28.66 7.90
CA GLU A 519 -3.21 28.78 7.21
C GLU A 519 -3.15 28.17 5.79
N ALA A 520 -2.08 28.44 5.03
CA ALA A 520 -1.91 27.88 3.68
C ALA A 520 -1.73 26.34 3.71
N TYR A 521 -0.92 25.82 4.64
CA TYR A 521 -0.76 24.39 4.81
C TYR A 521 -2.07 23.71 5.23
N GLU A 522 -2.84 24.31 6.14
CA GLU A 522 -4.11 23.74 6.59
C GLU A 522 -5.13 23.67 5.46
N ARG A 523 -5.27 24.76 4.68
CA ARG A 523 -6.16 24.77 3.50
C ARG A 523 -5.81 23.66 2.51
N ARG A 524 -4.52 23.33 2.36
CA ARG A 524 -4.06 22.38 1.35
C ARG A 524 -4.04 20.92 1.82
N PHE A 525 -3.62 20.67 3.05
CA PHE A 525 -3.37 19.31 3.54
C PHE A 525 -4.39 18.84 4.59
N GLY A 526 -5.16 19.75 5.17
CA GLY A 526 -5.99 19.49 6.34
C GLY A 526 -5.20 19.57 7.65
N PRO A 527 -5.91 19.69 8.79
CA PRO A 527 -5.32 20.13 10.06
C PRO A 527 -4.40 19.12 10.74
N GLU A 528 -4.50 17.84 10.38
CA GLU A 528 -3.72 16.74 10.96
C GLU A 528 -2.38 16.49 10.23
N TYR A 529 -2.15 17.15 9.09
CA TYR A 529 -0.96 16.89 8.29
C TYR A 529 0.32 17.38 9.00
N PRO A 530 1.44 16.61 8.97
CA PRO A 530 2.60 16.95 9.80
C PRO A 530 3.22 18.32 9.55
N LEU A 531 3.17 18.85 8.31
CA LEU A 531 3.66 20.21 8.03
C LEU A 531 2.80 21.30 8.68
N VAL A 532 1.49 21.07 8.80
CA VAL A 532 0.58 21.99 9.52
C VAL A 532 0.93 21.99 11.00
N LEU A 533 1.12 20.80 11.58
CA LEU A 533 1.49 20.66 12.99
C LEU A 533 2.87 21.24 13.30
N ALA A 534 3.82 21.14 12.36
CA ALA A 534 5.11 21.82 12.47
C ALA A 534 4.95 23.35 12.43
N ALA A 535 4.15 23.89 11.51
CA ALA A 535 3.94 25.33 11.40
C ALA A 535 3.22 25.90 12.63
N ARG A 536 2.24 25.18 13.18
CA ARG A 536 1.56 25.56 14.43
C ARG A 536 2.49 25.51 15.64
N GLN A 537 3.38 24.52 15.72
CA GLN A 537 4.41 24.49 16.76
C GLN A 537 5.35 25.69 16.64
N MET A 538 5.73 26.07 15.42
CA MET A 538 6.54 27.27 15.19
C MET A 538 5.79 28.54 15.60
N LEU A 539 4.50 28.66 15.25
CA LEU A 539 3.65 29.77 15.69
C LEU A 539 3.56 29.84 17.23
N ALA A 540 3.48 28.70 17.92
CA ALA A 540 3.51 28.68 19.37
C ALA A 540 4.84 29.21 19.94
N ARG A 541 5.97 28.89 19.28
CA ARG A 541 7.29 29.43 19.66
C ARG A 541 7.37 30.94 19.48
N THR A 542 6.92 31.47 18.35
CA THR A 542 6.92 32.93 18.11
C THR A 542 5.99 33.65 19.09
N ARG A 543 4.78 33.12 19.33
CA ARG A 543 3.84 33.65 20.33
C ARG A 543 4.44 33.67 21.74
N ALA A 544 5.12 32.60 22.15
CA ALA A 544 5.78 32.55 23.45
C ALA A 544 6.90 33.61 23.57
N ALA A 545 7.71 33.79 22.52
CA ALA A 545 8.77 34.82 22.49
C ALA A 545 8.22 36.25 22.54
N LEU A 546 7.03 36.49 21.98
CA LEU A 546 6.28 37.75 22.06
C LEU A 546 5.54 37.94 23.40
N GLY A 547 5.66 37.00 24.35
CA GLY A 547 4.98 37.07 25.65
C GLY A 547 3.53 36.60 25.66
N HIS A 548 2.99 36.13 24.52
CA HIS A 548 1.62 35.60 24.41
C HIS A 548 1.55 34.14 24.88
N ARG A 549 1.89 33.90 26.14
CA ARG A 549 2.08 32.56 26.71
C ARG A 549 0.81 31.70 26.67
N GLY A 550 -0.36 32.28 26.97
CA GLY A 550 -1.63 31.56 26.94
C GLY A 550 -1.97 31.00 25.56
N GLU A 551 -1.74 31.79 24.51
CA GLU A 551 -1.91 31.34 23.11
C GLU A 551 -0.92 30.23 22.75
N ALA A 552 0.35 30.37 23.16
CA ALA A 552 1.37 29.35 22.91
C ALA A 552 1.01 28.00 23.57
N ILE A 553 0.51 28.01 24.81
CA ILE A 553 0.03 26.81 25.50
C ILE A 553 -1.17 26.20 24.76
N GLY A 554 -2.14 27.03 24.33
CA GLY A 554 -3.31 26.58 23.57
C GLY A 554 -2.92 25.89 22.26
N LEU A 555 -2.07 26.54 21.46
CA LEU A 555 -1.54 26.01 20.21
C LEU A 555 -0.78 24.70 20.42
N MET A 556 0.12 24.64 21.41
CA MET A 556 0.88 23.41 21.68
C MET A 556 0.02 22.28 22.23
N THR A 557 -1.04 22.60 23.00
CA THR A 557 -2.00 21.61 23.47
C THR A 557 -2.74 20.97 22.29
N ASP A 558 -3.21 21.77 21.33
CA ASP A 558 -3.82 21.25 20.10
C ASP A 558 -2.82 20.42 19.27
N VAL A 559 -1.60 20.93 19.06
CA VAL A 559 -0.56 20.21 18.31
C VAL A 559 -0.23 18.86 18.94
N VAL A 560 -0.05 18.81 20.28
CA VAL A 560 0.25 17.55 20.98
C VAL A 560 -0.94 16.62 20.89
N ALA A 561 -2.17 17.07 21.08
CA ALA A 561 -3.35 16.20 20.96
C ALA A 561 -3.53 15.64 19.54
N ARG A 562 -3.27 16.45 18.51
CA ARG A 562 -3.30 16.02 17.09
C ARG A 562 -2.19 15.04 16.76
N ARG A 563 -0.96 15.30 17.20
CA ARG A 563 0.13 14.34 17.07
C ARG A 563 -0.13 13.10 17.88
N GLU A 564 -0.67 13.20 19.09
CA GLU A 564 -1.08 12.01 19.84
C GLU A 564 -2.09 11.22 19.05
N ARG A 565 -3.06 11.83 18.36
CA ARG A 565 -3.89 11.10 17.41
C ARG A 565 -3.06 10.56 16.23
N GLY A 566 -2.62 11.37 15.29
CA GLY A 566 -2.00 10.86 14.06
C GLY A 566 -0.69 10.06 14.26
N LEU A 567 0.22 10.58 15.10
CA LEU A 567 1.57 10.18 15.58
C LEU A 567 1.72 9.01 16.56
N GLY A 568 0.87 9.02 17.57
CA GLY A 568 1.16 8.28 18.79
C GLY A 568 1.85 9.02 19.90
N PRO A 569 1.53 8.67 21.16
CA PRO A 569 2.08 9.33 22.32
C PRO A 569 3.60 9.15 22.41
N GLU A 570 4.11 8.00 21.93
CA GLU A 570 5.52 7.65 21.97
C GLU A 570 6.32 8.12 20.75
N HIS A 571 5.65 8.64 19.71
CA HIS A 571 6.38 9.12 18.53
C HIS A 571 7.33 10.27 18.90
N PRO A 572 8.58 10.28 18.42
CA PRO A 572 9.58 11.27 18.82
C PRO A 572 9.09 12.73 18.72
N PHE A 573 8.37 13.09 17.64
CA PHE A 573 7.77 14.43 17.49
C PHE A 573 6.63 14.74 18.46
N THR A 574 5.89 13.74 18.94
CA THR A 574 4.84 13.91 19.96
C THR A 574 5.50 14.15 21.32
N VAL A 575 6.48 13.32 21.68
CA VAL A 575 7.25 13.46 22.92
C VAL A 575 7.96 14.81 22.98
N ALA A 576 8.61 15.23 21.88
CA ALA A 576 9.25 16.54 21.79
C ALA A 576 8.24 17.69 21.93
N GLY A 577 7.04 17.55 21.32
CA GLY A 577 5.96 18.52 21.46
C GLY A 577 5.46 18.64 22.90
N ARG A 578 5.32 17.51 23.62
CA ARG A 578 4.89 17.49 25.02
C ARG A 578 5.91 18.16 25.94
N ARG A 579 7.21 17.86 25.76
CA ARG A 579 8.29 18.55 26.51
C ARG A 579 8.25 20.07 26.30
N LEU A 580 8.01 20.52 25.07
CA LEU A 580 7.88 21.95 24.77
C LEU A 580 6.65 22.56 25.45
N LEU A 581 5.50 21.88 25.41
CA LEU A 581 4.28 22.29 26.11
C LEU A 581 4.51 22.39 27.63
N ASP A 582 5.21 21.44 28.23
CA ASP A 582 5.52 21.45 29.66
C ASP A 582 6.42 22.65 30.02
N THR A 583 7.35 23.02 29.14
CA THR A 583 8.20 24.21 29.31
C THR A 583 7.36 25.50 29.31
N TYR A 584 6.33 25.57 28.45
CA TYR A 584 5.37 26.67 28.42
C TYR A 584 4.39 26.69 29.59
N ARG A 585 4.25 25.59 30.33
CA ARG A 585 3.42 25.56 31.56
C ARG A 585 4.23 25.86 32.81
N ALA A 586 5.52 25.55 32.81
CA ALA A 586 6.39 25.62 34.00
C ALA A 586 7.01 27.00 34.24
N GLY A 587 7.33 27.74 33.18
CA GLY A 587 7.72 29.17 33.29
C GLY A 587 6.53 30.11 33.38
#